data_AF-A0A425WC64-F1
#
_entry.id   AF-A0A425WC64-F1
#
_cell.length_a   1.000
_cell.length_b   1.000
_cell.length_c   1.000
_cell.angle_alpha   90.00
_cell.angle_beta   90.00
_cell.angle_gamma   90.00
#
_symmetry.space_group_name_H-M   'P 1'
#
loop_
_entity.id
_entity.type
_entity.pdbx_description
1 polymer ?
#
loop_
_entity_poly.entity_id
_entity_poly.type
_entity_poly.pdbx_seq_one_letter_code
_entity_poly.pdbx_strand_id
1 'polypeptide(L)' 'MNEMKHKVKVEVPIEKRGLLGIMKTVTETRTIEVDDKNYKRMQREQKSQPYSIEEMMLYDDIFFDD' A
#
# COMPACT_ATOMS: atom_id res chain seq x y z
N MET A 1 -23.76 13.73 -11.55
CA MET A 1 -22.81 12.63 -11.79
C MET A 1 -22.45 12.07 -10.42
N ASN A 2 -22.81 10.81 -10.12
CA ASN A 2 -22.36 10.18 -8.88
C ASN A 2 -20.87 9.88 -9.04
N GLU A 3 -20.02 10.59 -8.31
CA GLU A 3 -18.60 10.28 -8.25
C GLU A 3 -18.45 8.93 -7.54
N MET A 4 -18.14 7.87 -8.29
CA MET A 4 -17.85 6.57 -7.70
C MET A 4 -16.62 6.69 -6.80
N LYS A 5 -16.82 6.40 -5.52
CA LYS A 5 -15.75 6.39 -4.51
C LYS A 5 -15.21 4.98 -4.34
N HIS A 6 -13.89 4.85 -4.45
CA HIS A 6 -13.18 3.59 -4.26
C HIS A 6 -12.42 3.62 -2.95
N LYS A 7 -12.42 2.51 -2.22
CA LYS A 7 -11.64 2.35 -0.99
C LYS A 7 -10.26 1.78 -1.33
N VAL A 8 -9.21 2.50 -0.97
CA VAL A 8 -7.82 2.11 -1.24
C VAL A 8 -7.07 2.03 0.09
N LYS A 9 -6.29 0.97 0.26
CA LYS A 9 -5.33 0.86 1.36
C LYS A 9 -4.04 1.55 0.96
N VAL A 10 -3.59 2.50 1.76
CA VAL A 10 -2.33 3.22 1.56
C VAL A 10 -1.46 3.10 2.79
N GLU A 11 -0.17 3.00 2.58
CA GLU A 11 0.84 2.99 3.63
C GLU A 11 1.29 4.42 3.92
N VAL A 12 1.20 4.85 5.17
CA VAL A 12 1.56 6.19 5.59
C VAL A 12 2.61 6.11 6.68
N PRO A 13 3.76 6.81 6.55
CA PRO A 13 4.74 6.91 7.61
C PRO A 13 4.18 7.79 8.74
N ILE A 14 4.16 7.25 9.95
CA ILE A 14 3.70 7.98 11.13
C ILE A 14 4.72 7.85 12.25
N GLU A 15 4.89 8.92 13.02
CA GLU A 15 5.75 8.90 14.20
C GLU A 15 4.99 8.31 15.38
N LYS A 16 5.50 7.20 15.93
CA LYS A 16 5.00 6.63 17.17
C LYS A 16 6.08 6.67 18.24
N ARG A 17 5.62 6.85 19.48
CA ARG A 17 6.48 6.80 20.66
C ARG A 17 6.73 5.34 21.05
N GLY A 18 7.99 4.93 21.01
CA GLY A 18 8.42 3.59 21.44
C GLY A 18 8.47 3.45 22.96
N LEU A 19 8.68 2.21 23.42
CA LEU A 19 8.62 1.81 24.84
C LEU A 19 9.63 2.53 25.76
N LEU A 20 10.67 3.15 25.20
CA LEU A 20 11.70 3.94 25.91
C LEU A 20 11.59 5.45 25.63
N GLY A 21 10.46 5.93 25.10
CA GLY A 21 10.26 7.34 24.77
C GLY A 21 10.92 7.80 23.47
N ILE A 22 11.66 6.93 22.77
CA ILE A 22 12.28 7.18 21.47
C ILE A 22 11.19 7.22 20.40
N MET A 23 11.16 8.29 19.59
CA MET A 23 10.26 8.39 18.44
C MET A 23 10.78 7.50 17.31
N LYS A 24 9.90 6.68 16.75
CA LYS A 24 10.17 5.84 15.59
C LYS A 24 9.14 6.12 14.52
N THR A 25 9.60 6.26 13.29
CA THR A 25 8.72 6.27 12.12
C THR A 25 8.31 4.83 11.83
N VAL A 26 7.02 4.57 11.87
CA VAL A 26 6.43 3.28 11.52
C VAL A 26 5.47 3.47 10.36
N THR A 27 5.40 2.48 9.49
CA THR A 27 4.44 2.46 8.39
C THR A 27 3.11 1.96 8.92
N GLU A 28 2.03 2.72 8.72
CA GLU A 28 0.67 2.30 9.07
C GLU A 28 -0.21 2.26 7.83
N THR A 29 -0.92 1.15 7.64
CA THR A 29 -1.89 1.00 6.56
C THR A 29 -3.20 1.69 6.95
N ARG A 30 -3.68 2.60 6.10
CA ARG A 30 -4.96 3.29 6.26
C ARG A 30 -5.83 3.08 5.03
N THR A 31 -7.13 2.97 5.24
CA THR A 31 -8.10 2.92 4.15
C THR A 31 -8.61 4.34 3.87
N ILE A 32 -8.42 4.82 2.66
CA ILE A 32 -8.91 6.11 2.19
C ILE A 32 -9.95 5.93 1.09
N GLU A 33 -10.88 6.88 0.97
CA GLU A 33 -11.81 6.95 -0.15
C GLU A 33 -11.26 7.91 -1.21
N VAL A 34 -11.16 7.44 -2.45
CA VAL A 34 -10.69 8.22 -3.59
C VAL A 34 -11.70 8.18 -4.73
N ASP A 35 -11.71 9.21 -5.57
CA ASP A 35 -12.53 9.22 -6.78
C ASP A 35 -12.01 8.23 -7.85
N ASP A 36 -12.85 7.96 -8.86
CA ASP A 36 -12.53 7.03 -9.95
C ASP A 36 -11.29 7.42 -10.79
N LYS A 37 -11.03 8.73 -10.93
CA LYS A 37 -9.89 9.23 -11.73
C LYS A 37 -8.57 8.95 -11.01
N ASN A 38 -8.53 9.26 -9.71
CA ASN A 38 -7.39 9.02 -8.83
C ASN A 38 -7.18 7.52 -8.63
N TYR A 39 -8.24 6.73 -8.48
CA TYR A 39 -8.14 5.27 -8.40
C TYR A 39 -7.45 4.66 -9.62
N LYS A 40 -7.89 5.04 -10.84
CA LYS A 40 -7.28 4.57 -12.10
C LYS A 40 -5.83 5.03 -12.25
N ARG A 41 -5.49 6.24 -11.79
CA ARG A 41 -4.11 6.74 -11.78
C ARG A 41 -3.24 5.91 -10.84
N MET A 42 -3.68 5.70 -9.59
CA MET A 42 -2.95 4.92 -8.60
C MET A 42 -2.73 3.48 -9.04
N GLN A 43 -3.71 2.83 -9.68
CA GLN A 43 -3.51 1.49 -10.25
C GLN A 43 -2.44 1.45 -11.35
N ARG A 44 -2.36 2.47 -12.20
CA ARG A 44 -1.34 2.55 -13.26
C ARG A 44 0.06 2.76 -12.67
N GLU A 45 0.16 3.63 -11.65
CA GLU A 45 1.40 3.87 -10.93
C GLU A 45 1.86 2.61 -10.18
N GLN A 46 0.94 1.90 -9.51
CA GLN A 46 1.25 0.62 -8.83
C GLN A 46 1.76 -0.44 -9.80
N LYS A 47 1.14 -0.59 -10.99
CA LYS A 47 1.63 -1.51 -12.03
C LYS A 47 3.01 -1.14 -12.58
N SER A 48 3.43 0.11 -12.41
CA SER A 48 4.75 0.58 -12.85
C SER A 48 5.82 0.48 -11.77
N GLN A 49 5.43 0.27 -10.51
CA GLN A 49 6.38 0.06 -9.43
C GLN A 49 6.91 -1.38 -9.53
N PRO A 50 8.24 -1.58 -9.57
CA PRO A 50 8.80 -2.92 -9.47
C PRO A 50 8.39 -3.51 -8.12
N TYR A 51 7.91 -4.76 -8.14
CA TYR A 51 7.61 -5.50 -6.91
C TYR A 51 8.82 -5.48 -5.97
N SER A 52 8.56 -5.36 -4.67
CA SER A 52 9.61 -5.52 -3.67
C SER A 52 10.16 -6.95 -3.70
N ILE A 53 11.42 -7.14 -3.27
CA ILE A 53 12.06 -8.47 -3.25
C ILE A 53 11.21 -9.48 -2.45
N GLU A 54 10.59 -9.04 -1.35
CA GLU A 54 9.70 -9.87 -0.53
C GLU A 54 8.42 -10.28 -1.27
N GLU A 55 7.81 -9.36 -2.04
CA GLU A 55 6.66 -9.69 -2.89
C GLU A 55 7.05 -10.63 -4.03
N MET A 56 8.22 -10.44 -4.63
CA MET A 56 8.73 -11.35 -5.65
C MET A 56 8.96 -12.74 -5.09
N MET A 57 9.53 -12.86 -3.89
CA MET A 57 9.69 -14.14 -3.19
C MET A 57 8.34 -14.78 -2.84
N LEU A 58 7.37 -14.00 -2.36
CA LEU A 58 6.02 -14.51 -2.07
C LEU A 58 5.33 -15.03 -3.33
N TYR A 59 5.46 -14.34 -4.47
CA TYR A 59 4.91 -14.82 -5.73
C TYR A 59 5.66 -16.05 -6.23
N ASP A 60 6.98 -16.10 -6.13
CA ASP A 60 7.78 -17.29 -6.43
C ASP A 60 7.24 -18.50 -5.62
N ASP A 61 7.12 -18.35 -4.30
CA ASP A 61 6.64 -19.41 -3.40
C ASP A 61 5.20 -19.86 -3.72
N ILE A 62 4.34 -18.96 -4.21
CA ILE A 62 2.95 -19.27 -4.60
C ILE A 62 2.87 -19.91 -6.00
N PHE A 63 3.79 -19.60 -6.91
CA PHE A 63 3.80 -20.12 -8.28
C PHE A 63 4.72 -21.33 -8.48
N PHE A 64 5.40 -21.82 -7.43
CA PHE A 64 6.17 -23.07 -7.41
C PHE A 64 5.46 -24.26 -6.75
N ASP A 65 4.18 -24.14 -6.41
CA ASP A 65 3.33 -25.31 -6.11
C ASP A 65 2.97 -26.04 -7.43
N ASP A 66 3.93 -26.78 -7.99
CA ASP A 66 3.74 -27.89 -8.94
C ASP A 66 3.92 -29.25 -8.22
#